data_AF-A0A8H5G1J8-F1
#
_entry.id   AF-A0A8H5G1J8-F1
#
_cell.length_a   1.000
_cell.length_b   1.000
_cell.length_c   1.000
_cell.angle_alpha   90.00
_cell.angle_beta   90.00
_cell.angle_gamma   90.00
#
_symmetry.space_group_name_H-M   'P 1'
#
loop_
_entity.id
_entity.type
_entity.pdbx_description
1 polymer ?
#
loop_
_entity_poly.entity_id
_entity_poly.type
_entity_poly.pdbx_seq_one_letter_code
_entity_poly.pdbx_strand_id
1 'polypeptide(L)'
;MSYITETIASRKANVAKIIEDATHDRLKPAPGMTIRESFESLVERELNLARDKSGQYAQKNLKEDNNVKQMVVAGSKGSFINISQMSVCVGQQSVEGRHIPFGFHHRTLPHFTKDDFSPESRGFVENSYLRGLTPQEFFFHAMAGREGLIDTAVKTAETGYIQRRLVQALEDVMVHYDNTVRNSLGDLIQFVYGEDGMDGAFIEKQSIDTFSLNDREFEHNYRVDVTDPAGGFLPGVLQVGIDDSSLELQKKLDEEYDQLVSDRRMLCKFIFPQTDTASNQYLPVNLSRIVQNATQIFHIDRRKPSDLEPVFIIDSVKALCDRLIVVRGDDRLSQEAQENATLRFQMHLRATFGCRRVLERFHLNKEAFEWVLGEVEAKFNQSLANPGEMCGTLAAQSIGEPATQMTLNTFHYAGVSSKNVTLGVPRLKEIINVATNVKTPSLSVYLEPGLQFDANLAKNVQQELAYTTLRTVTAAVEIWYDPDPTSTIIEEDEVFVESFFAIPDEEVESKLHLQSPWLLRLELDKARSWRSLDTVSIVRILARL
;
A
#
# COMPACT_ATOMS: atom_id res chain seq x y z
N MET A 1 -34.56 -13.75 11.17
CA MET A 1 -34.75 -12.38 11.70
C MET A 1 -34.39 -12.27 13.17
N SER A 2 -34.83 -13.19 14.05
CA SER A 2 -34.46 -13.17 15.49
C SER A 2 -32.95 -13.06 15.73
N TYR A 3 -32.15 -13.92 15.09
CA TYR A 3 -30.68 -13.88 15.19
C TYR A 3 -30.07 -12.52 14.84
N ILE A 4 -30.60 -11.85 13.80
CA ILE A 4 -30.11 -10.53 13.37
C ILE A 4 -30.41 -9.49 14.44
N THR A 5 -31.65 -9.44 14.92
CA THR A 5 -32.08 -8.50 15.96
C THR A 5 -31.31 -8.73 17.26
N GLU A 6 -31.10 -9.98 17.67
CA GLU A 6 -30.30 -10.35 18.85
C GLU A 6 -28.84 -9.92 18.70
N THR A 7 -28.25 -10.11 17.52
CA THR A 7 -26.86 -9.70 17.24
C THR A 7 -26.70 -8.19 17.32
N ILE A 8 -27.64 -7.43 16.74
CA ILE A 8 -27.63 -5.95 16.81
C ILE A 8 -27.83 -5.49 18.26
N ALA A 9 -28.78 -6.08 19.00
CA ALA A 9 -29.03 -5.74 20.40
C ALA A 9 -27.81 -6.03 21.29
N SER A 10 -27.15 -7.17 21.10
CA SER A 10 -25.92 -7.53 21.81
C SER A 10 -24.80 -6.51 21.57
N ARG A 11 -24.64 -6.03 20.33
CA ARG A 11 -23.63 -5.01 20.00
C ARG A 11 -23.99 -3.63 20.51
N LYS A 12 -25.27 -3.23 20.48
CA LYS A 12 -25.75 -2.00 21.15
C LYS A 12 -25.46 -2.04 22.65
N ALA A 13 -25.64 -3.19 23.31
CA ALA A 13 -25.30 -3.35 24.73
C ALA A 13 -23.78 -3.20 25.00
N ASN A 14 -22.92 -3.64 24.08
CA ASN A 14 -21.48 -3.41 24.21
C ASN A 14 -21.13 -1.92 24.05
N VAL A 15 -21.79 -1.20 23.13
CA VAL A 15 -21.61 0.26 23.02
C VAL A 15 -22.05 0.97 24.31
N ALA A 16 -23.16 0.54 24.93
CA ALA A 16 -23.58 1.07 26.23
C ALA A 16 -22.51 0.88 27.32
N LYS A 17 -21.82 -0.27 27.35
CA LYS A 17 -20.69 -0.50 28.26
C LYS A 17 -19.51 0.43 27.96
N ILE A 18 -19.19 0.66 26.68
CA ILE A 18 -18.11 1.59 26.29
C ILE A 18 -18.47 3.03 26.72
N ILE A 19 -19.73 3.42 26.61
CA ILE A 19 -20.22 4.72 27.11
C ILE A 19 -20.06 4.78 28.63
N GLU A 20 -20.45 3.73 29.36
CA GLU A 20 -20.29 3.66 30.81
C GLU A 20 -18.82 3.71 31.25
N ASP A 21 -17.94 3.01 30.54
CA ASP A 21 -16.50 3.05 30.81
C ASP A 21 -15.91 4.43 30.53
N ALA A 22 -16.41 5.15 29.52
CA ALA A 22 -15.99 6.52 29.24
C ALA A 22 -16.51 7.52 30.28
N THR A 23 -17.75 7.37 30.77
CA THR A 23 -18.31 8.26 31.80
C THR A 23 -17.67 8.07 33.17
N HIS A 24 -17.18 6.87 33.48
CA HIS A 24 -16.47 6.56 34.72
C HIS A 24 -14.94 6.68 34.60
N ASP A 25 -14.43 7.31 33.53
CA ASP A 25 -13.00 7.53 33.27
C ASP A 25 -12.14 6.24 33.29
N ARG A 26 -12.75 5.11 32.89
CA ARG A 26 -12.06 3.82 32.76
C ARG A 26 -11.46 3.63 31.36
N LEU A 27 -11.89 4.44 30.40
CA LEU A 27 -11.45 4.35 29.01
C LEU A 27 -10.08 5.01 28.82
N LYS A 28 -9.07 4.23 28.44
CA LYS A 28 -7.75 4.74 28.11
C LYS A 28 -7.69 5.22 26.66
N PRO A 29 -7.04 6.37 26.37
CA PRO A 29 -6.86 6.84 25.01
C PRO A 29 -5.95 5.89 24.22
N ALA A 30 -6.27 5.67 22.95
CA ALA A 30 -5.41 4.97 22.02
C ALA A 30 -4.20 5.85 21.64
N PRO A 31 -3.05 5.25 21.26
CA PRO A 31 -1.86 6.01 20.91
C PRO A 31 -2.12 7.03 19.80
N GLY A 32 -1.79 8.30 20.05
CA GLY A 32 -1.96 9.39 19.08
C GLY A 32 -3.40 9.92 18.94
N MET A 33 -4.35 9.43 19.74
CA MET A 33 -5.74 9.88 19.73
C MET A 33 -6.12 10.52 21.06
N THR A 34 -7.04 11.46 21.03
CA THR A 34 -7.72 11.94 22.24
C THR A 34 -8.64 10.85 22.81
N ILE A 35 -9.05 10.99 24.08
CA ILE A 35 -10.03 10.06 24.70
C ILE A 35 -11.33 10.01 23.88
N ARG A 36 -11.78 11.17 23.40
CA ARG A 36 -13.01 11.29 22.59
C ARG A 36 -12.88 10.60 21.23
N GLU A 37 -11.78 10.79 20.53
CA GLU A 37 -11.53 10.11 19.24
C GLU A 37 -11.38 8.61 19.43
N SER A 38 -10.73 8.19 20.51
CA SER A 38 -10.59 6.78 20.88
C SER A 38 -11.95 6.15 21.15
N PHE A 39 -12.81 6.86 21.88
CA PHE A 39 -14.19 6.46 22.12
C PHE A 39 -14.97 6.31 20.81
N GLU A 40 -14.94 7.32 19.93
CA GLU A 40 -15.66 7.27 18.66
C GLU A 40 -15.19 6.10 17.78
N SER A 41 -13.87 5.87 17.69
CA SER A 41 -13.30 4.76 16.91
C SER A 41 -13.73 3.39 17.44
N LEU A 42 -13.76 3.20 18.78
CA LEU A 42 -14.20 1.95 19.39
C LEU A 42 -15.68 1.68 19.13
N VAL A 43 -16.52 2.70 19.26
CA VAL A 43 -17.96 2.61 18.99
C VAL A 43 -18.21 2.27 17.52
N GLU A 44 -17.55 2.98 16.60
CA GLU A 44 -17.68 2.76 15.16
C GLU A 44 -17.31 1.31 14.79
N ARG A 45 -16.21 0.80 15.36
CA ARG A 45 -15.77 -0.59 15.15
C ARG A 45 -16.84 -1.59 15.59
N GLU A 46 -17.44 -1.42 16.77
CA GLU A 46 -18.48 -2.33 17.27
C GLU A 46 -19.74 -2.31 16.39
N LEU A 47 -20.14 -1.13 15.91
CA LEU A 47 -21.31 -0.96 15.03
C LEU A 47 -21.07 -1.55 13.63
N ASN A 48 -19.87 -1.37 13.07
CA ASN A 48 -19.49 -1.99 11.80
C ASN A 48 -19.46 -3.53 11.90
N LEU A 49 -18.92 -4.08 12.99
CA LEU A 49 -18.96 -5.51 13.26
C LEU A 49 -20.39 -6.05 13.40
N ALA A 50 -21.32 -5.25 13.95
CA ALA A 50 -22.73 -5.62 14.04
C ALA A 50 -23.37 -5.78 12.65
N ARG A 51 -23.13 -4.82 11.76
CA ARG A 51 -23.60 -4.86 10.37
C ARG A 51 -23.00 -6.04 9.62
N ASP A 52 -21.69 -6.22 9.67
CA ASP A 52 -20.99 -7.20 8.85
C ASP A 52 -21.32 -8.64 9.25
N LYS A 53 -21.40 -8.95 10.56
CA LYS A 53 -21.81 -10.28 11.05
C LYS A 53 -23.25 -10.61 10.65
N SER A 54 -24.15 -9.66 10.83
CA SER A 54 -25.57 -9.83 10.47
C SER A 54 -25.76 -9.94 8.95
N GLY A 55 -24.98 -9.19 8.17
CA GLY A 55 -24.95 -9.26 6.70
C GLY A 55 -24.48 -10.61 6.17
N GLN A 56 -23.37 -11.13 6.71
CA GLN A 56 -22.85 -12.46 6.36
C GLN A 56 -23.86 -13.57 6.70
N TYR A 57 -24.54 -13.45 7.85
CA TYR A 57 -25.60 -14.39 8.21
C TYR A 57 -26.73 -14.38 7.18
N ALA A 58 -27.22 -13.20 6.78
CA ALA A 58 -28.26 -13.09 5.77
C ALA A 58 -27.82 -13.68 4.42
N GLN A 59 -26.60 -13.41 3.98
CA GLN A 59 -26.05 -13.94 2.72
C GLN A 59 -26.03 -15.47 2.68
N LYS A 60 -25.60 -16.11 3.77
CA LYS A 60 -25.55 -17.58 3.87
C LYS A 60 -26.95 -18.21 3.85
N ASN A 61 -27.94 -17.50 4.37
CA ASN A 61 -29.33 -17.99 4.44
C ASN A 61 -30.16 -17.66 3.19
N LEU A 62 -29.66 -16.84 2.27
CA LEU A 62 -30.31 -16.61 0.98
C LEU A 62 -30.09 -17.82 0.06
N LYS A 63 -31.18 -18.36 -0.46
CA LYS A 63 -31.15 -19.44 -1.45
C LYS A 63 -30.41 -18.99 -2.73
N GLU A 64 -29.80 -19.96 -3.42
CA GLU A 64 -29.08 -19.71 -4.68
C GLU A 64 -30.00 -19.32 -5.85
N ASP A 65 -31.30 -19.60 -5.75
CA ASP A 65 -32.33 -19.19 -6.71
C ASP A 65 -32.77 -17.72 -6.54
N ASN A 66 -32.23 -17.01 -5.56
CA ASN A 66 -32.57 -15.62 -5.33
C ASN A 66 -31.97 -14.72 -6.42
N ASN A 67 -32.83 -14.01 -7.15
CA ASN A 67 -32.44 -13.12 -8.25
C ASN A 67 -31.37 -12.09 -7.86
N VAL A 68 -31.46 -11.50 -6.66
CA VAL A 68 -30.49 -10.49 -6.19
C VAL A 68 -29.14 -11.15 -5.89
N LYS A 69 -29.16 -12.35 -5.29
CA LYS A 69 -27.93 -13.10 -5.03
C LYS A 69 -27.25 -13.50 -6.34
N GLN A 70 -28.00 -13.96 -7.33
CA GLN A 70 -27.46 -14.30 -8.66
C GLN A 70 -26.85 -13.08 -9.35
N MET A 71 -27.50 -11.93 -9.28
CA MET A 71 -26.99 -10.66 -9.84
C MET A 71 -25.64 -10.26 -9.20
N VAL A 72 -25.51 -10.43 -7.88
CA VAL A 72 -24.27 -10.14 -7.14
C VAL A 72 -23.18 -11.18 -7.43
N VAL A 73 -23.53 -12.48 -7.46
CA VAL A 73 -22.57 -13.56 -7.76
C VAL A 73 -22.07 -13.48 -9.20
N ALA A 74 -22.94 -13.12 -10.15
CA ALA A 74 -22.56 -12.88 -11.54
C ALA A 74 -21.71 -11.61 -11.72
N GLY A 75 -21.63 -10.73 -10.70
CA GLY A 75 -20.92 -9.46 -10.77
C GLY A 75 -21.58 -8.43 -11.70
N SER A 76 -22.85 -8.61 -12.05
CA SER A 76 -23.54 -7.71 -13.00
C SER A 76 -23.94 -6.39 -12.34
N LYS A 77 -24.50 -6.44 -11.12
CA LYS A 77 -24.80 -5.25 -10.33
C LYS A 77 -24.95 -5.55 -8.85
N GLY A 78 -24.48 -4.61 -8.03
CA GLY A 78 -24.59 -4.69 -6.58
C GLY A 78 -23.53 -5.58 -5.95
N SER A 79 -23.50 -5.54 -4.63
CA SER A 79 -22.51 -6.21 -3.80
C SER A 79 -23.15 -6.73 -2.52
N PHE A 80 -22.40 -7.45 -1.70
CA PHE A 80 -22.90 -8.00 -0.43
C PHE A 80 -23.40 -6.93 0.55
N ILE A 81 -22.82 -5.72 0.51
CA ILE A 81 -23.30 -4.61 1.34
C ILE A 81 -24.72 -4.18 0.94
N ASN A 82 -25.06 -4.20 -0.35
CA ASN A 82 -26.41 -3.82 -0.80
C ASN A 82 -27.47 -4.81 -0.30
N ILE A 83 -27.17 -6.11 -0.35
CA ILE A 83 -28.05 -7.15 0.22
C ILE A 83 -28.26 -6.92 1.72
N SER A 84 -27.17 -6.65 2.45
CA SER A 84 -27.23 -6.37 3.88
C SER A 84 -28.09 -5.14 4.19
N GLN A 85 -27.94 -4.04 3.45
CA GLN A 85 -28.71 -2.81 3.67
C GLN A 85 -30.20 -2.97 3.35
N MET A 86 -30.53 -3.76 2.31
CA MET A 86 -31.91 -4.04 1.92
C MET A 86 -32.64 -4.95 2.91
N SER A 87 -31.97 -5.99 3.43
CA SER A 87 -32.64 -7.05 4.20
C SER A 87 -32.33 -7.05 5.70
N VAL A 88 -31.17 -6.54 6.14
CA VAL A 88 -30.66 -6.67 7.52
C VAL A 88 -30.73 -5.34 8.27
N CYS A 89 -29.79 -4.43 8.00
CA CYS A 89 -29.73 -3.08 8.54
C CYS A 89 -28.87 -2.20 7.63
N VAL A 90 -29.18 -0.91 7.57
CA VAL A 90 -28.40 0.04 6.76
C VAL A 90 -27.03 0.31 7.39
N GLY A 91 -26.97 0.42 8.73
CA GLY A 91 -25.74 0.61 9.50
C GLY A 91 -25.44 2.07 9.85
N GLN A 92 -24.22 2.31 10.36
CA GLN A 92 -23.78 3.63 10.79
C GLN A 92 -23.71 4.63 9.62
N GLN A 93 -24.32 5.80 9.78
CA GLN A 93 -24.15 6.93 8.88
C GLN A 93 -23.11 7.89 9.45
N SER A 94 -22.13 8.26 8.63
CA SER A 94 -21.05 9.17 8.99
C SER A 94 -21.11 10.39 8.08
N VAL A 95 -20.71 11.55 8.61
CA VAL A 95 -20.56 12.80 7.86
C VAL A 95 -19.14 13.31 8.06
N GLU A 96 -18.44 13.63 6.97
CA GLU A 96 -17.03 14.04 6.99
C GLU A 96 -16.11 13.03 7.71
N GLY A 97 -16.44 11.74 7.63
CA GLY A 97 -15.69 10.66 8.29
C GLY A 97 -15.84 10.60 9.81
N ARG A 98 -16.79 11.34 10.39
CA ARG A 98 -17.13 11.29 11.82
C ARG A 98 -18.58 10.88 12.01
N HIS A 99 -18.94 10.45 13.22
CA HIS A 99 -20.35 10.30 13.59
C HIS A 99 -21.09 11.64 13.49
N ILE A 100 -22.40 11.59 13.27
CA ILE A 100 -23.26 12.78 13.08
C ILE A 100 -22.98 13.82 14.17
N PRO A 101 -22.48 15.03 13.85
CA PRO A 101 -22.09 16.01 14.86
C PRO A 101 -23.29 16.56 15.63
N PHE A 102 -23.05 17.11 16.82
CA PHE A 102 -24.08 17.85 17.57
C PHE A 102 -24.35 19.20 16.90
N GLY A 103 -25.34 19.23 16.00
CA GLY A 103 -25.77 20.45 15.32
C GLY A 103 -26.61 21.39 16.19
N PHE A 104 -27.28 20.86 17.21
CA PHE A 104 -27.96 21.64 18.24
C PHE A 104 -27.13 21.67 19.53
N HIS A 105 -27.53 22.50 20.48
CA HIS A 105 -26.87 22.64 21.77
C HIS A 105 -26.74 21.29 22.52
N HIS A 106 -25.55 20.68 22.42
CA HIS A 106 -25.19 19.37 22.96
C HIS A 106 -26.08 18.19 22.52
N ARG A 107 -26.65 18.25 21.31
CA ARG A 107 -27.49 17.15 20.78
C ARG A 107 -27.57 17.15 19.25
N THR A 108 -27.93 16.02 18.66
CA THR A 108 -28.07 15.86 17.20
C THR A 108 -29.44 16.33 16.69
N LEU A 109 -30.53 15.97 17.39
CA LEU A 109 -31.91 16.38 17.08
C LEU A 109 -32.64 16.84 18.35
N PRO A 110 -33.71 17.66 18.24
CA PRO A 110 -34.49 18.11 19.39
C PRO A 110 -35.24 16.96 20.11
N HIS A 111 -35.38 15.81 19.46
CA HIS A 111 -35.99 14.60 20.01
C HIS A 111 -35.09 13.84 20.98
N PHE A 112 -33.78 14.09 20.95
CA PHE A 112 -32.82 13.47 21.86
C PHE A 112 -32.49 14.37 23.04
N THR A 113 -32.09 13.72 24.13
CA THR A 113 -31.58 14.41 25.32
C THR A 113 -30.18 14.99 25.06
N LYS A 114 -29.73 15.88 25.95
CA LYS A 114 -28.38 16.46 25.83
C LYS A 114 -27.32 15.41 26.14
N ASP A 115 -26.18 15.50 25.46
CA ASP A 115 -25.01 14.65 25.61
C ASP A 115 -25.29 13.15 25.41
N ASP A 116 -26.24 12.85 24.52
CA ASP A 116 -26.61 11.48 24.16
C ASP A 116 -25.68 10.92 23.08
N PHE A 117 -24.79 10.01 23.50
CA PHE A 117 -23.83 9.29 22.66
C PHE A 117 -24.32 7.89 22.22
N SER A 118 -25.61 7.58 22.42
CA SER A 118 -26.18 6.32 21.94
C SER A 118 -26.07 6.17 20.41
N PRO A 119 -26.04 4.94 19.88
CA PRO A 119 -26.02 4.71 18.44
C PRO A 119 -27.17 5.42 17.70
N GLU A 120 -28.37 5.42 18.28
CA GLU A 120 -29.58 6.01 17.68
C GLU A 120 -29.48 7.53 17.56
N SER A 121 -28.97 8.20 18.60
CA SER A 121 -28.71 9.64 18.58
C SER A 121 -27.61 10.03 17.58
N ARG A 122 -26.60 9.15 17.41
CA ARG A 122 -25.39 9.42 16.61
C ARG A 122 -25.44 8.87 15.18
N GLY A 123 -26.62 8.52 14.67
CA GLY A 123 -26.82 8.19 13.24
C GLY A 123 -26.68 6.71 12.86
N PHE A 124 -26.77 5.79 13.82
CA PHE A 124 -26.86 4.36 13.53
C PHE A 124 -28.28 3.99 13.09
N VAL A 125 -28.39 3.45 11.88
CA VAL A 125 -29.67 2.98 11.35
C VAL A 125 -29.78 1.47 11.58
N GLU A 126 -30.65 1.08 12.51
CA GLU A 126 -30.85 -0.32 12.87
C GLU A 126 -31.76 -1.05 11.87
N ASN A 127 -32.67 -0.31 11.23
CA ASN A 127 -33.64 -0.89 10.31
C ASN A 127 -33.06 -1.10 8.90
N SER A 128 -33.67 -2.00 8.15
CA SER A 128 -33.39 -2.22 6.73
C SER A 128 -34.37 -1.46 5.85
N TYR A 129 -34.03 -1.28 4.57
CA TYR A 129 -34.97 -0.68 3.61
C TYR A 129 -36.28 -1.46 3.47
N LEU A 130 -36.26 -2.78 3.72
CA LEU A 130 -37.46 -3.60 3.72
C LEU A 130 -38.40 -3.28 4.90
N ARG A 131 -37.83 -3.04 6.10
CA ARG A 131 -38.62 -2.71 7.30
C ARG A 131 -39.09 -1.26 7.31
N GLY A 132 -38.33 -0.38 6.66
CA GLY A 132 -38.56 1.06 6.67
C GLY A 132 -37.76 1.76 7.76
N LEU A 133 -37.46 3.04 7.53
CA LEU A 133 -36.66 3.89 8.41
C LEU A 133 -37.57 4.68 9.35
N THR A 134 -37.17 4.84 10.61
CA THR A 134 -37.81 5.81 11.51
C THR A 134 -37.52 7.26 11.06
N PRO A 135 -38.31 8.26 11.49
CA PRO A 135 -38.08 9.65 11.09
C PRO A 135 -36.68 10.18 11.42
N GLN A 136 -36.12 9.80 12.58
CA GLN A 136 -34.77 10.19 13.00
C GLN A 136 -33.71 9.52 12.10
N GLU A 137 -33.82 8.20 11.87
CA GLU A 137 -32.93 7.45 10.98
C GLU A 137 -32.99 7.98 9.55
N PHE A 138 -34.18 8.30 9.05
CA PHE A 138 -34.38 8.86 7.72
C PHE A 138 -33.66 10.20 7.56
N PHE A 139 -33.74 11.08 8.56
CA PHE A 139 -33.05 12.37 8.51
C PHE A 139 -31.52 12.20 8.51
N PHE A 140 -30.97 11.34 9.37
CA PHE A 140 -29.53 11.06 9.39
C PHE A 140 -29.04 10.40 8.09
N HIS A 141 -29.84 9.48 7.54
CA HIS A 141 -29.55 8.86 6.26
C HIS A 141 -29.58 9.87 5.10
N ALA A 142 -30.55 10.78 5.08
CA ALA A 142 -30.63 11.86 4.11
C ALA A 142 -29.45 12.84 4.23
N MET A 143 -28.97 13.10 5.45
CA MET A 143 -27.79 13.95 5.69
C MET A 143 -26.53 13.35 5.04
N ALA A 144 -26.24 12.08 5.30
CA ALA A 144 -25.11 11.37 4.70
C ALA A 144 -25.27 11.24 3.16
N GLY A 145 -26.48 10.95 2.69
CA GLY A 145 -26.77 10.90 1.25
C GLY A 145 -26.53 12.24 0.54
N ARG A 146 -26.84 13.37 1.20
CA ARG A 146 -26.62 14.71 0.66
C ARG A 146 -25.14 15.04 0.52
N GLU A 147 -24.30 14.61 1.48
CA GLU A 147 -22.85 14.77 1.37
C GLU A 147 -22.31 14.10 0.10
N GLY A 148 -22.69 12.83 -0.14
CA GLY A 148 -22.26 12.11 -1.35
C GLY A 148 -22.71 12.78 -2.66
N LEU A 149 -23.92 13.35 -2.70
CA LEU A 149 -24.42 14.09 -3.87
C LEU A 149 -23.63 15.39 -4.11
N ILE A 150 -23.36 16.16 -3.05
CA ILE A 150 -22.58 17.40 -3.15
C ILE A 150 -21.16 17.08 -3.59
N ASP A 151 -20.55 16.08 -2.98
CA ASP A 151 -19.18 15.67 -3.27
C ASP A 151 -19.03 15.20 -4.73
N THR A 152 -20.00 14.43 -5.24
CA THR A 152 -20.05 14.05 -6.67
C THR A 152 -20.09 15.28 -7.59
N ALA A 153 -20.90 16.29 -7.25
CA ALA A 153 -21.02 17.50 -8.06
C ALA A 153 -19.73 18.34 -8.05
N VAL A 154 -19.11 18.53 -6.88
CA VAL A 154 -17.87 19.30 -6.73
C VAL A 154 -16.70 18.60 -7.41
N LYS A 155 -16.52 17.30 -7.15
CA LYS A 155 -15.40 16.52 -7.66
C LYS A 155 -15.41 16.37 -9.19
N THR A 156 -16.60 16.32 -9.81
CA THR A 156 -16.72 16.26 -11.29
C THR A 156 -16.09 17.48 -11.97
N ALA A 157 -16.31 18.67 -11.41
CA ALA A 157 -15.73 19.90 -11.96
C ALA A 157 -14.20 19.93 -11.77
N GLU A 158 -13.71 19.49 -10.60
CA GLU A 158 -12.27 19.45 -10.32
C GLU A 158 -11.52 18.44 -11.18
N THR A 159 -12.05 17.23 -11.37
CA THR A 159 -11.39 16.19 -12.17
C THR A 159 -11.36 16.55 -13.65
N GLY A 160 -12.43 17.16 -14.19
CA GLY A 160 -12.43 17.66 -15.56
C GLY A 160 -11.37 18.75 -15.78
N TYR A 161 -11.16 19.62 -14.79
CA TYR A 161 -10.10 20.62 -14.86
C TYR A 161 -8.69 19.99 -14.79
N ILE A 162 -8.49 19.00 -13.93
CA ILE A 162 -7.22 18.24 -13.86
C ILE A 162 -6.94 17.54 -15.19
N GLN A 163 -7.93 16.85 -15.76
CA GLN A 163 -7.82 16.18 -17.05
C GLN A 163 -7.37 17.14 -18.15
N ARG A 164 -8.04 18.31 -18.27
CA ARG A 164 -7.67 19.33 -19.25
C ARG A 164 -6.22 19.79 -19.08
N ARG A 165 -5.80 20.06 -17.83
CA ARG A 165 -4.44 20.51 -17.55
C ARG A 165 -3.38 19.47 -17.92
N LEU A 166 -3.63 18.20 -17.63
CA LEU A 166 -2.72 17.11 -18.00
C LEU A 166 -2.59 16.99 -19.51
N VAL A 167 -3.71 17.06 -20.24
CA VAL A 167 -3.69 17.00 -21.71
C VAL A 167 -2.92 18.18 -22.28
N GLN A 168 -3.22 19.41 -21.85
CA GLN A 168 -2.52 20.60 -22.35
C GLN A 168 -1.02 20.62 -22.04
N ALA A 169 -0.58 19.93 -20.97
CA ALA A 169 0.82 19.85 -20.60
C ALA A 169 1.59 18.74 -21.35
N LEU A 170 0.89 17.75 -21.90
CA LEU A 170 1.48 16.56 -22.53
C LEU A 170 1.04 16.38 -23.99
N GLU A 171 0.36 17.36 -24.58
CA GLU A 171 -0.21 17.22 -25.93
C GLU A 171 0.82 17.14 -27.04
N ASP A 172 2.02 17.66 -26.81
CA ASP A 172 3.10 17.71 -27.79
C ASP A 172 4.12 16.59 -27.63
N VAL A 173 3.92 15.70 -26.65
CA VAL A 173 4.83 14.59 -26.36
C VAL A 173 4.45 13.38 -27.21
N MET A 174 5.41 12.92 -28.03
CA MET A 174 5.21 11.81 -28.97
C MET A 174 6.43 10.88 -29.05
N VAL A 175 6.20 9.65 -29.49
CA VAL A 175 7.25 8.68 -29.81
C VAL A 175 7.80 8.98 -31.21
N HIS A 176 9.11 9.13 -31.33
CA HIS A 176 9.79 9.35 -32.61
C HIS A 176 10.28 8.05 -33.25
N TYR A 177 10.69 8.10 -34.52
CA TYR A 177 11.18 6.95 -35.29
C TYR A 177 12.47 6.31 -34.79
N ASP A 178 13.18 7.00 -33.88
CA ASP A 178 14.33 6.47 -33.16
C ASP A 178 13.94 5.85 -31.80
N ASN A 179 12.65 5.62 -31.57
CA ASN A 179 12.05 5.09 -30.33
C ASN A 179 12.21 5.99 -29.09
N THR A 180 12.72 7.21 -29.27
CA THR A 180 12.81 8.21 -28.21
C THR A 180 11.49 8.96 -28.04
N VAL A 181 11.24 9.49 -26.84
CA VAL A 181 10.07 10.33 -26.55
C VAL A 181 10.53 11.77 -26.43
N ARG A 182 9.98 12.66 -27.25
CA ARG A 182 10.35 14.08 -27.27
C ARG A 182 9.11 14.99 -27.29
N ASN A 183 9.33 16.24 -26.91
CA ASN A 183 8.33 17.31 -27.03
C ASN A 183 8.38 17.99 -28.41
N SER A 184 7.52 18.99 -28.63
CA SER A 184 7.48 19.78 -29.88
C SER A 184 8.77 20.53 -30.21
N LEU A 185 9.57 20.87 -29.21
CA LEU A 185 10.85 21.57 -29.37
C LEU A 185 11.99 20.61 -29.74
N GLY A 186 11.77 19.29 -29.62
CA GLY A 186 12.78 18.27 -29.81
C GLY A 186 13.58 17.94 -28.55
N ASP A 187 13.17 18.45 -27.38
CA ASP A 187 13.76 18.09 -26.10
C ASP A 187 13.41 16.64 -25.76
N LEU A 188 14.43 15.89 -25.33
CA LEU A 188 14.30 14.49 -24.98
C LEU A 188 13.68 14.33 -23.58
N ILE A 189 12.57 13.60 -23.48
CA ILE A 189 11.88 13.29 -22.22
C ILE A 189 12.25 11.88 -21.74
N GLN A 190 12.17 10.89 -22.63
CA GLN A 190 12.59 9.50 -22.35
C GLN A 190 13.46 8.98 -23.50
N PHE A 191 14.50 8.21 -23.17
CA PHE A 191 15.36 7.55 -24.18
C PHE A 191 14.63 6.44 -24.92
N VAL A 192 13.78 5.70 -24.23
CA VAL A 192 12.94 4.64 -24.78
C VAL A 192 11.55 4.80 -24.15
N TYR A 193 10.50 4.73 -24.98
CA TYR A 193 9.12 4.81 -24.49
C TYR A 193 8.86 3.80 -23.38
N GLY A 194 8.34 4.24 -22.24
CA GLY A 194 8.00 3.34 -21.12
C GLY A 194 9.20 2.62 -20.48
N GLU A 195 10.43 3.04 -20.77
CA GLU A 195 11.69 2.40 -20.36
C GLU A 195 11.92 0.98 -20.90
N ASP A 196 10.99 0.42 -21.69
CA ASP A 196 11.07 -0.91 -22.31
C ASP A 196 10.76 -0.93 -23.82
N GLY A 197 10.19 0.16 -24.35
CA GLY A 197 9.83 0.34 -25.75
C GLY A 197 8.54 -0.35 -26.17
N MET A 198 7.73 -0.80 -25.21
CA MET A 198 6.53 -1.60 -25.44
C MET A 198 5.26 -0.76 -25.33
N ASP A 199 4.28 -1.05 -26.17
CA ASP A 199 2.92 -0.52 -26.05
C ASP A 199 2.20 -1.21 -24.87
N GLY A 200 1.66 -0.38 -23.97
CA GLY A 200 0.93 -0.82 -22.78
C GLY A 200 -0.29 -1.70 -23.07
N ALA A 201 -0.86 -1.66 -24.28
CA ALA A 201 -1.97 -2.51 -24.68
C ALA A 201 -1.59 -4.00 -24.78
N PHE A 202 -0.32 -4.32 -25.03
CA PHE A 202 0.17 -5.69 -25.21
C PHE A 202 0.85 -6.28 -23.97
N ILE A 203 0.84 -5.54 -22.86
CA ILE A 203 1.46 -5.95 -21.61
C ILE A 203 0.48 -6.74 -20.75
N GLU A 204 0.91 -7.90 -20.26
CA GLU A 204 0.10 -8.77 -19.40
C GLU A 204 0.81 -9.04 -18.06
N LYS A 205 0.02 -9.35 -17.04
CA LYS A 205 0.52 -9.72 -15.70
C LYS A 205 1.08 -11.14 -15.73
N GLN A 206 2.37 -11.31 -15.51
CA GLN A 206 3.12 -12.57 -15.56
C GLN A 206 3.98 -12.77 -14.30
N SER A 207 4.29 -14.01 -13.94
CA SER A 207 5.21 -14.33 -12.84
C SER A 207 6.54 -14.82 -13.37
N ILE A 208 7.64 -14.26 -12.86
CA ILE A 208 8.99 -14.75 -13.14
C ILE A 208 9.28 -15.86 -12.13
N ASP A 209 9.23 -17.12 -12.57
CA ASP A 209 9.28 -18.28 -11.65
C ASP A 209 10.60 -18.37 -10.87
N THR A 210 11.72 -17.89 -11.40
CA THR A 210 13.02 -17.94 -10.71
C THR A 210 13.08 -17.02 -9.48
N PHE A 211 12.21 -16.02 -9.41
CA PHE A 211 12.20 -15.03 -8.34
C PHE A 211 11.56 -15.56 -7.04
N SER A 212 10.57 -16.46 -7.16
CA SER A 212 9.80 -16.98 -6.01
C SER A 212 10.37 -18.24 -5.38
N LEU A 213 11.26 -18.94 -6.07
CA LEU A 213 11.76 -20.25 -5.63
C LEU A 213 12.83 -20.16 -4.54
N ASN A 214 12.83 -21.14 -3.64
CA ASN A 214 13.92 -21.37 -2.69
C ASN A 214 15.15 -21.92 -3.43
N ASP A 215 16.36 -21.79 -2.86
CA ASP A 215 17.60 -22.22 -3.51
C ASP A 215 17.60 -23.71 -3.88
N ARG A 216 17.07 -24.57 -3.00
CA ARG A 216 16.96 -26.01 -3.26
C ARG A 216 15.95 -26.33 -4.37
N GLU A 217 14.82 -25.62 -4.40
CA GLU A 217 13.80 -25.81 -5.43
C GLU A 217 14.25 -25.26 -6.77
N PHE A 218 14.99 -24.15 -6.76
CA PHE A 218 15.62 -23.58 -7.93
C PHE A 218 16.64 -24.54 -8.53
N GLU A 219 17.53 -25.08 -7.70
CA GLU A 219 18.51 -26.08 -8.15
C GLU A 219 17.82 -27.32 -8.72
N HIS A 220 16.79 -27.83 -8.03
CA HIS A 220 16.01 -28.98 -8.54
C HIS A 220 15.29 -28.70 -9.85
N ASN A 221 14.77 -27.50 -10.07
CA ASN A 221 13.96 -27.18 -11.25
C ASN A 221 14.79 -26.77 -12.48
N TYR A 222 16.04 -26.33 -12.29
CA TYR A 222 16.85 -25.76 -13.37
C TYR A 222 18.23 -26.39 -13.56
N ARG A 223 18.84 -26.98 -12.52
CA ARG A 223 20.16 -27.61 -12.65
C ARG A 223 20.01 -28.97 -13.31
N VAL A 224 20.89 -29.27 -14.27
CA VAL A 224 21.04 -30.59 -14.87
C VAL A 224 22.51 -30.96 -14.81
N ASP A 225 22.80 -32.10 -14.18
CA ASP A 225 24.14 -32.66 -14.12
C ASP A 225 24.12 -34.01 -14.81
N VAL A 226 24.66 -34.02 -16.02
CA VAL A 226 24.72 -35.17 -16.92
C VAL A 226 25.83 -36.15 -16.49
N THR A 227 26.77 -35.70 -15.66
CA THR A 227 27.86 -36.54 -15.15
C THR A 227 27.48 -37.35 -13.91
N ASP A 228 26.47 -36.89 -13.16
CA ASP A 228 25.90 -37.60 -12.02
C ASP A 228 24.68 -38.44 -12.44
N PRO A 229 24.67 -39.76 -12.19
CA PRO A 229 23.52 -40.63 -12.47
C PRO A 229 22.19 -40.17 -11.81
N ALA A 230 22.24 -39.39 -10.73
CA ALA A 230 21.06 -38.87 -10.05
C ALA A 230 20.69 -37.43 -10.45
N GLY A 231 21.59 -36.71 -11.12
CA GLY A 231 21.44 -35.29 -11.48
C GLY A 231 20.98 -35.03 -12.91
N GLY A 232 20.94 -36.07 -13.75
CA GLY A 232 20.55 -35.97 -15.15
C GLY A 232 19.06 -35.75 -15.37
N PHE A 233 18.65 -35.73 -16.64
CA PHE A 233 17.24 -35.65 -17.03
C PHE A 233 16.45 -36.86 -16.51
N LEU A 234 15.16 -36.65 -16.23
CA LEU A 234 14.28 -37.75 -15.85
C LEU A 234 14.25 -38.88 -16.92
N PRO A 235 14.26 -40.16 -16.51
CA PRO A 235 14.24 -41.28 -17.44
C PRO A 235 13.01 -41.27 -18.35
N GLY A 236 13.21 -41.40 -19.67
CA GLY A 236 12.15 -41.43 -20.67
C GLY A 236 11.71 -40.08 -21.20
N VAL A 237 12.37 -38.98 -20.79
CA VAL A 237 12.12 -37.64 -21.33
C VAL A 237 12.76 -37.44 -22.70
N LEU A 238 13.95 -38.01 -22.94
CA LEU A 238 14.67 -37.92 -24.21
C LEU A 238 14.47 -39.16 -25.06
N GLN A 239 14.40 -38.96 -26.38
CA GLN A 239 14.32 -40.05 -27.34
C GLN A 239 15.65 -40.82 -27.40
N VAL A 240 15.55 -42.15 -27.54
CA VAL A 240 16.71 -43.04 -27.68
C VAL A 240 17.51 -42.66 -28.93
N GLY A 241 18.76 -42.22 -28.73
CA GLY A 241 19.66 -41.79 -29.80
C GLY A 241 20.16 -40.34 -29.67
N ILE A 242 19.60 -39.56 -28.76
CA ILE A 242 20.13 -38.24 -28.38
C ILE A 242 21.29 -38.45 -27.39
N ASP A 243 22.41 -37.77 -27.62
CA ASP A 243 23.57 -37.83 -26.72
C ASP A 243 23.26 -37.09 -25.42
N ASP A 244 23.13 -37.86 -24.35
CA ASP A 244 22.83 -37.42 -22.99
C ASP A 244 24.04 -37.62 -22.07
N SER A 245 25.27 -37.69 -22.58
CA SER A 245 26.46 -37.94 -21.74
C SER A 245 27.74 -37.21 -22.17
N SER A 246 27.67 -36.30 -23.14
CA SER A 246 28.84 -35.53 -23.57
C SER A 246 29.27 -34.46 -22.55
N LEU A 247 30.60 -34.33 -22.38
CA LEU A 247 31.20 -33.23 -21.61
C LEU A 247 30.93 -31.85 -22.23
N GLU A 248 30.77 -31.78 -23.54
CA GLU A 248 30.44 -30.53 -24.24
C GLU A 248 29.03 -30.04 -23.89
N LEU A 249 28.07 -30.96 -23.78
CA LEU A 249 26.73 -30.67 -23.31
C LEU A 249 26.73 -30.19 -21.85
N GLN A 250 27.47 -30.86 -20.96
CA GLN A 250 27.56 -30.45 -19.56
C GLN A 250 28.04 -29.00 -19.44
N LYS A 251 29.08 -28.63 -20.20
CA LYS A 251 29.59 -27.25 -20.19
C LYS A 251 28.53 -26.23 -20.59
N LYS A 252 27.70 -26.52 -21.58
CA LYS A 252 26.61 -25.63 -22.02
C LYS A 252 25.49 -25.53 -20.98
N LEU A 253 25.16 -26.63 -20.30
CA LEU A 253 24.17 -26.65 -19.21
C LEU A 253 24.67 -25.87 -17.99
N ASP A 254 25.96 -25.98 -17.66
CA ASP A 254 26.58 -25.18 -16.59
C ASP A 254 26.55 -23.68 -16.94
N GLU A 255 26.86 -23.31 -18.19
CA GLU A 255 26.75 -21.92 -18.68
C GLU A 255 25.30 -21.38 -18.57
N GLU A 256 24.29 -22.19 -18.92
CA GLU A 256 22.88 -21.82 -18.77
C GLU A 256 22.52 -21.61 -17.29
N TYR A 257 22.91 -22.54 -16.42
CA TYR A 257 22.60 -22.48 -15.00
C TYR A 257 23.28 -21.28 -14.33
N ASP A 258 24.55 -21.01 -14.64
CA ASP A 258 25.28 -19.84 -14.13
C ASP A 258 24.61 -18.52 -14.55
N GLN A 259 24.12 -18.45 -15.80
CA GLN A 259 23.34 -17.29 -16.27
C GLN A 259 22.04 -17.12 -15.48
N LEU A 260 21.28 -18.19 -15.25
CA LEU A 260 20.05 -18.16 -14.45
C LEU A 260 20.31 -17.74 -12.99
N VAL A 261 21.42 -18.19 -12.41
CA VAL A 261 21.86 -17.79 -11.07
C VAL A 261 22.21 -16.30 -11.04
N SER A 262 22.91 -15.80 -12.07
CA SER A 262 23.23 -14.37 -12.21
C SER A 262 21.97 -13.52 -12.33
N ASP A 263 21.03 -13.93 -13.20
CA ASP A 263 19.74 -13.26 -13.40
C ASP A 263 18.93 -13.21 -12.10
N ARG A 264 18.86 -14.33 -11.37
CA ARG A 264 18.17 -14.39 -10.07
C ARG A 264 18.82 -13.47 -9.04
N ARG A 265 20.15 -13.41 -8.97
CA ARG A 265 20.85 -12.47 -8.08
C ARG A 265 20.55 -11.02 -8.45
N MET A 266 20.51 -10.69 -9.74
CA MET A 266 20.18 -9.34 -10.21
C MET A 266 18.74 -8.96 -9.86
N LEU A 267 17.78 -9.86 -10.07
CA LEU A 267 16.38 -9.67 -9.69
C LEU A 267 16.22 -9.44 -8.18
N CYS A 268 16.82 -10.29 -7.33
CA CYS A 268 16.64 -10.22 -5.87
C CYS A 268 17.43 -9.08 -5.20
N LYS A 269 18.66 -8.79 -5.67
CA LYS A 269 19.53 -7.81 -4.99
C LYS A 269 19.43 -6.40 -5.53
N PHE A 270 19.24 -6.26 -6.85
CA PHE A 270 19.32 -4.96 -7.51
C PHE A 270 17.94 -4.46 -7.94
N ILE A 271 17.16 -5.27 -8.66
CA ILE A 271 15.90 -4.82 -9.25
C ILE A 271 14.78 -4.75 -8.20
N PHE A 272 14.61 -5.80 -7.39
CA PHE A 272 13.52 -5.91 -6.41
C PHE A 272 14.03 -6.23 -5.00
N PRO A 273 14.73 -5.28 -4.34
CA PRO A 273 15.31 -5.52 -3.02
C PRO A 273 14.29 -5.63 -1.88
N GLN A 274 13.10 -5.05 -2.04
CA GLN A 274 12.07 -4.95 -0.99
C GLN A 274 10.71 -5.51 -1.41
N THR A 275 10.61 -6.08 -2.61
CA THR A 275 9.33 -6.56 -3.13
C THR A 275 9.09 -8.01 -2.73
N ASP A 276 7.83 -8.35 -2.47
CA ASP A 276 7.42 -9.73 -2.24
C ASP A 276 7.81 -10.60 -3.46
N THR A 277 8.43 -11.74 -3.20
CA THR A 277 8.93 -12.68 -4.20
C THR A 277 7.81 -13.29 -5.06
N ALA A 278 6.56 -13.22 -4.58
CA ALA A 278 5.36 -13.63 -5.31
C ALA A 278 4.71 -12.50 -6.14
N SER A 279 5.31 -11.31 -6.21
CA SER A 279 4.74 -10.21 -6.99
C SER A 279 4.81 -10.46 -8.48
N ASN A 280 3.64 -10.47 -9.13
CA ASN A 280 3.59 -10.57 -10.58
C ASN A 280 4.10 -9.28 -11.21
N GLN A 281 4.79 -9.44 -12.33
CA GLN A 281 5.37 -8.39 -13.15
C GLN A 281 4.50 -8.15 -14.39
N TYR A 282 4.58 -6.95 -14.93
CA TYR A 282 3.92 -6.59 -16.18
C TYR A 282 4.95 -6.75 -17.31
N LEU A 283 4.74 -7.72 -18.19
CA LEU A 283 5.66 -8.04 -19.29
C LEU A 283 4.88 -8.27 -20.59
N PRO A 284 5.44 -7.92 -21.75
CA PRO A 284 4.85 -8.26 -23.03
C PRO A 284 4.86 -9.79 -23.22
N VAL A 285 4.06 -10.28 -24.16
CA VAL A 285 4.04 -11.68 -24.61
C VAL A 285 3.87 -12.71 -23.47
N ASN A 286 2.65 -13.22 -23.29
CA ASN A 286 2.37 -14.25 -22.29
C ASN A 286 2.97 -15.62 -22.68
N LEU A 287 4.15 -15.93 -22.15
CA LEU A 287 4.92 -17.13 -22.49
C LEU A 287 4.18 -18.41 -22.08
N SER A 288 3.52 -18.40 -20.92
CA SER A 288 2.76 -19.56 -20.43
C SER A 288 1.61 -19.94 -21.37
N ARG A 289 0.90 -18.95 -21.90
CA ARG A 289 -0.19 -19.16 -22.86
C ARG A 289 0.33 -19.67 -24.21
N ILE A 290 1.47 -19.16 -24.69
CA ILE A 290 2.08 -19.64 -25.95
C ILE A 290 2.44 -21.12 -25.84
N VAL A 291 3.06 -21.53 -24.72
CA VAL A 291 3.39 -22.94 -24.48
C VAL A 291 2.14 -23.82 -24.40
N GLN A 292 1.08 -23.34 -23.76
CA GLN A 292 -0.21 -24.06 -23.71
C GLN A 292 -0.82 -24.24 -25.11
N ASN A 293 -0.80 -23.18 -25.93
CA ASN A 293 -1.27 -23.23 -27.31
C ASN A 293 -0.44 -24.23 -28.13
N ALA A 294 0.88 -24.21 -28.00
CA ALA A 294 1.76 -25.18 -28.69
C ALA A 294 1.43 -26.62 -28.29
N THR A 295 1.25 -26.87 -26.98
CA THR A 295 0.86 -28.18 -26.44
C THR A 295 -0.44 -28.69 -27.08
N GLN A 296 -1.40 -27.80 -27.31
CA GLN A 296 -2.69 -28.14 -27.93
C GLN A 296 -2.58 -28.34 -29.45
N ILE A 297 -1.87 -27.47 -30.17
CA ILE A 297 -1.73 -27.51 -31.63
C ILE A 297 -0.99 -28.77 -32.08
N PHE A 298 0.11 -29.12 -31.41
CA PHE A 298 0.94 -30.26 -31.76
C PHE A 298 0.53 -31.55 -31.03
N HIS A 299 -0.57 -31.52 -30.26
CA HIS A 299 -1.10 -32.66 -29.51
C HIS A 299 -0.02 -33.39 -28.69
N ILE A 300 0.73 -32.62 -27.92
CA ILE A 300 1.89 -33.11 -27.18
C ILE A 300 1.46 -34.07 -26.08
N ASP A 301 1.97 -35.30 -26.14
CA ASP A 301 1.74 -36.34 -25.14
C ASP A 301 2.93 -36.41 -24.18
N ARG A 302 2.68 -36.15 -22.89
CA ARG A 302 3.71 -36.21 -21.84
C ARG A 302 4.29 -37.61 -21.62
N ARG A 303 3.67 -38.66 -22.18
CA ARG A 303 4.19 -40.03 -22.09
C ARG A 303 5.23 -40.33 -23.17
N LYS A 304 5.29 -39.52 -24.23
CA LYS A 304 6.24 -39.71 -25.31
C LYS A 304 7.53 -38.93 -24.99
N PRO A 305 8.70 -39.53 -25.26
CA PRO A 305 9.95 -38.79 -25.17
C PRO A 305 9.97 -37.67 -26.23
N SER A 306 10.64 -36.58 -25.87
CA SER A 306 10.95 -35.47 -26.76
C SER A 306 12.08 -35.81 -27.71
N ASP A 307 11.97 -35.31 -28.94
CA ASP A 307 13.00 -35.34 -30.00
C ASP A 307 13.95 -34.12 -29.93
N LEU A 308 13.80 -33.25 -28.93
CA LEU A 308 14.64 -32.07 -28.74
C LEU A 308 16.00 -32.42 -28.18
N GLU A 309 17.05 -31.94 -28.85
CA GLU A 309 18.40 -31.93 -28.31
C GLU A 309 18.58 -30.78 -27.31
N PRO A 310 19.11 -31.03 -26.10
CA PRO A 310 19.35 -29.99 -25.10
C PRO A 310 20.19 -28.80 -25.62
N VAL A 311 21.22 -29.06 -26.43
CA VAL A 311 22.08 -28.02 -27.02
C VAL A 311 21.27 -27.09 -27.94
N PHE A 312 20.35 -27.66 -28.72
CA PHE A 312 19.49 -26.90 -29.61
C PHE A 312 18.58 -25.94 -28.85
N ILE A 313 18.07 -26.32 -27.67
CA ILE A 313 17.25 -25.45 -26.82
C ILE A 313 18.06 -24.24 -26.37
N ILE A 314 19.24 -24.46 -25.79
CA ILE A 314 20.10 -23.40 -25.24
C ILE A 314 20.51 -22.42 -26.35
N ASP A 315 21.00 -22.93 -27.46
CA ASP A 315 21.47 -22.09 -28.57
C ASP A 315 20.30 -21.34 -29.24
N SER A 316 19.11 -21.95 -29.34
CA SER A 316 17.93 -21.29 -29.91
C SER A 316 17.35 -20.20 -29.00
N VAL A 317 17.39 -20.38 -27.68
CA VAL A 317 16.97 -19.33 -26.73
C VAL A 317 17.95 -18.15 -26.74
N LYS A 318 19.26 -18.42 -26.81
CA LYS A 318 20.29 -17.38 -27.00
C LYS A 318 20.05 -16.62 -28.31
N ALA A 319 19.89 -17.35 -29.41
CA ALA A 319 19.60 -16.75 -30.71
C ALA A 319 18.28 -15.97 -30.74
N LEU A 320 17.26 -16.38 -29.97
CA LEU A 320 16.03 -15.62 -29.83
C LEU A 320 16.30 -14.30 -29.08
N CYS A 321 17.02 -14.32 -27.97
CA CYS A 321 17.38 -13.10 -27.24
C CYS A 321 18.05 -12.06 -28.16
N ASP A 322 18.94 -12.49 -29.05
CA ASP A 322 19.65 -11.62 -29.99
C ASP A 322 18.72 -11.02 -31.07
N ARG A 323 17.63 -11.70 -31.43
CA ARG A 323 16.65 -11.22 -32.43
C ARG A 323 15.63 -10.23 -31.85
N LEU A 324 15.45 -10.20 -30.53
CA LEU A 324 14.47 -9.34 -29.86
C LEU A 324 15.01 -7.91 -29.71
N ILE A 325 14.97 -7.14 -30.80
CA ILE A 325 15.57 -5.79 -30.87
C ILE A 325 14.52 -4.70 -30.62
N VAL A 326 14.79 -3.82 -29.65
CA VAL A 326 14.01 -2.59 -29.36
C VAL A 326 14.78 -1.36 -29.84
N VAL A 327 16.04 -1.21 -29.42
CA VAL A 327 16.95 -0.14 -29.81
C VAL A 327 17.85 -0.65 -30.92
N ARG A 328 17.82 0.02 -32.08
CA ARG A 328 18.64 -0.35 -33.24
C ARG A 328 19.93 0.46 -33.24
N GLY A 329 21.07 -0.21 -33.35
CA GLY A 329 22.37 0.43 -33.53
C GLY A 329 23.53 -0.51 -33.18
N ASP A 330 24.65 -0.36 -33.90
CA ASP A 330 25.85 -1.17 -33.70
C ASP A 330 26.89 -0.48 -32.79
N ASP A 331 26.61 0.76 -32.39
CA ASP A 331 27.47 1.50 -31.48
C ASP A 331 27.32 1.00 -30.03
N ARG A 332 28.38 1.23 -29.24
CA ARG A 332 28.46 0.76 -27.85
C ARG A 332 27.29 1.23 -26.98
N LEU A 333 26.77 2.45 -27.23
CA LEU A 333 25.68 3.01 -26.42
C LEU A 333 24.34 2.37 -26.80
N SER A 334 24.09 2.14 -28.09
CA SER A 334 22.88 1.44 -28.54
C SER A 334 22.83 0.00 -28.03
N GLN A 335 23.96 -0.70 -28.01
CA GLN A 335 24.04 -2.06 -27.43
C GLN A 335 23.72 -2.06 -25.94
N GLU A 336 24.30 -1.15 -25.16
CA GLU A 336 24.00 -0.99 -23.73
C GLU A 336 22.53 -0.63 -23.48
N ALA A 337 21.95 0.27 -24.29
CA ALA A 337 20.55 0.64 -24.20
C ALA A 337 19.62 -0.55 -24.53
N GLN A 338 19.96 -1.35 -25.54
CA GLN A 338 19.21 -2.53 -25.95
C GLN A 338 19.22 -3.63 -24.88
N GLU A 339 20.40 -3.90 -24.29
CA GLU A 339 20.54 -4.84 -23.19
C GLU A 339 19.66 -4.42 -22.01
N ASN A 340 19.69 -3.14 -21.62
CA ASN A 340 18.91 -2.61 -20.50
C ASN A 340 17.39 -2.64 -20.77
N ALA A 341 16.94 -2.25 -21.97
CA ALA A 341 15.52 -2.22 -22.33
C ALA A 341 14.88 -3.61 -22.30
N THR A 342 15.61 -4.64 -22.75
CA THR A 342 15.09 -6.01 -22.84
C THR A 342 15.46 -6.91 -21.67
N LEU A 343 16.31 -6.45 -20.75
CA LEU A 343 16.87 -7.21 -19.63
C LEU A 343 15.81 -8.05 -18.88
N ARG A 344 14.72 -7.41 -18.46
CA ARG A 344 13.64 -8.06 -17.69
C ARG A 344 12.91 -9.14 -18.50
N PHE A 345 12.62 -8.85 -19.76
CA PHE A 345 11.94 -9.81 -20.64
C PHE A 345 12.84 -11.01 -20.96
N GLN A 346 14.13 -10.77 -21.20
CA GLN A 346 15.10 -11.85 -21.43
C GLN A 346 15.28 -12.76 -20.21
N MET A 347 15.34 -12.19 -19.00
CA MET A 347 15.37 -12.99 -17.76
C MET A 347 14.13 -13.89 -17.65
N HIS A 348 12.95 -13.36 -17.97
CA HIS A 348 11.70 -14.13 -17.96
C HIS A 348 11.68 -15.23 -19.05
N LEU A 349 12.21 -14.92 -20.23
CA LEU A 349 12.36 -15.87 -21.34
C LEU A 349 13.27 -17.03 -20.95
N ARG A 350 14.47 -16.75 -20.40
CA ARG A 350 15.41 -17.76 -19.90
C ARG A 350 14.83 -18.58 -18.74
N ALA A 351 14.16 -17.92 -17.80
CA ALA A 351 13.47 -18.59 -16.69
C ALA A 351 12.35 -19.53 -17.17
N THR A 352 11.65 -19.20 -18.26
CA THR A 352 10.54 -20.00 -18.77
C THR A 352 11.04 -21.15 -19.64
N PHE A 353 11.98 -20.88 -20.55
CA PHE A 353 12.49 -21.82 -21.55
C PHE A 353 13.82 -22.48 -21.17
N GLY A 354 14.15 -22.55 -19.88
CA GLY A 354 15.30 -23.30 -19.42
C GLY A 354 15.23 -24.78 -19.85
N CYS A 355 16.37 -25.37 -20.23
CA CYS A 355 16.44 -26.67 -20.87
C CYS A 355 15.63 -27.75 -20.14
N ARG A 356 15.83 -27.86 -18.82
CA ARG A 356 15.10 -28.81 -17.96
C ARG A 356 13.58 -28.61 -18.01
N ARG A 357 13.10 -27.36 -18.03
CA ARG A 357 11.67 -27.07 -18.05
C ARG A 357 11.02 -27.41 -19.39
N VAL A 358 11.69 -27.11 -20.49
CA VAL A 358 11.20 -27.41 -21.84
C VAL A 358 11.00 -28.91 -22.01
N LEU A 359 11.97 -29.69 -21.54
CA LEU A 359 11.96 -31.15 -21.64
C LEU A 359 11.05 -31.81 -20.60
N GLU A 360 11.22 -31.51 -19.30
CA GLU A 360 10.53 -32.23 -18.22
C GLU A 360 9.15 -31.67 -17.87
N ARG A 361 8.92 -30.36 -18.02
CA ARG A 361 7.62 -29.75 -17.64
C ARG A 361 6.69 -29.65 -18.83
N PHE A 362 7.20 -29.16 -19.96
CA PHE A 362 6.41 -28.92 -21.16
C PHE A 362 6.41 -30.10 -22.14
N HIS A 363 7.45 -30.93 -22.13
CA HIS A 363 7.63 -32.06 -23.06
C HIS A 363 7.51 -31.63 -24.53
N LEU A 364 8.06 -30.46 -24.89
CA LEU A 364 7.95 -29.94 -26.25
C LEU A 364 8.70 -30.85 -27.24
N ASN A 365 8.20 -30.98 -28.46
CA ASN A 365 8.96 -31.55 -29.57
C ASN A 365 9.66 -30.42 -30.36
N LYS A 366 10.53 -30.78 -31.30
CA LYS A 366 11.31 -29.80 -32.08
C LYS A 366 10.43 -28.84 -32.86
N GLU A 367 9.41 -29.36 -33.56
CA GLU A 367 8.47 -28.54 -34.34
C GLU A 367 7.68 -27.58 -33.45
N ALA A 368 7.19 -28.02 -32.29
CA ALA A 368 6.47 -27.15 -31.37
C ALA A 368 7.38 -26.09 -30.75
N PHE A 369 8.63 -26.44 -30.43
CA PHE A 369 9.56 -25.48 -29.86
C PHE A 369 9.95 -24.40 -30.86
N GLU A 370 10.26 -24.76 -32.12
CA GLU A 370 10.50 -23.79 -33.19
C GLU A 370 9.29 -22.87 -33.42
N TRP A 371 8.07 -23.43 -33.40
CA TRP A 371 6.84 -22.66 -33.48
C TRP A 371 6.69 -21.68 -32.30
N VAL A 372 6.96 -22.12 -31.07
CA VAL A 372 6.91 -21.26 -29.88
C VAL A 372 7.87 -20.09 -30.01
N LEU A 373 9.12 -20.33 -30.44
CA LEU A 373 10.10 -19.25 -30.59
C LEU A 373 9.68 -18.25 -31.67
N GLY A 374 9.16 -18.73 -32.80
CA GLY A 374 8.64 -17.88 -33.87
C GLY A 374 7.45 -17.03 -33.43
N GLU A 375 6.51 -17.61 -32.65
CA GLU A 375 5.38 -16.86 -32.09
C GLU A 375 5.81 -15.83 -31.06
N VAL A 376 6.79 -16.15 -30.20
CA VAL A 376 7.32 -15.18 -29.24
C VAL A 376 7.94 -13.99 -29.96
N GLU A 377 8.75 -14.23 -31.00
CA GLU A 377 9.35 -13.17 -31.82
C GLU A 377 8.28 -12.33 -32.55
N ALA A 378 7.29 -12.98 -33.18
CA ALA A 378 6.22 -12.27 -33.87
C ALA A 378 5.39 -11.40 -32.92
N LYS A 379 5.03 -11.91 -31.74
CA LYS A 379 4.26 -11.16 -30.74
C LYS A 379 5.06 -10.06 -30.08
N PHE A 380 6.35 -10.27 -29.85
CA PHE A 380 7.24 -9.24 -29.31
C PHE A 380 7.38 -8.06 -30.27
N ASN A 381 7.57 -8.34 -31.57
CA ASN A 381 7.63 -7.30 -32.59
C ASN A 381 6.30 -6.54 -32.74
N GLN A 382 5.16 -7.22 -32.51
CA GLN A 382 3.84 -6.57 -32.47
C GLN A 382 3.62 -5.69 -31.23
N SER A 383 4.28 -6.00 -30.10
CA SER A 383 4.14 -5.24 -28.86
C SER A 383 5.00 -3.98 -28.81
N LEU A 384 5.88 -3.76 -29.78
CA LEU A 384 6.69 -2.53 -29.84
C LEU A 384 5.79 -1.31 -30.05
N ALA A 385 6.10 -0.23 -29.34
CA ALA A 385 5.39 1.03 -29.50
C ALA A 385 5.59 1.60 -30.91
N ASN A 386 4.51 2.10 -31.51
CA ASN A 386 4.56 2.59 -32.88
C ASN A 386 5.14 4.01 -32.90
N PRO A 387 6.16 4.30 -33.73
CA PRO A 387 6.60 5.66 -33.95
C PRO A 387 5.46 6.53 -34.48
N GLY A 388 5.36 7.76 -33.97
CA GLY A 388 4.26 8.67 -34.26
C GLY A 388 3.11 8.61 -33.25
N GLU A 389 3.15 7.68 -32.29
CA GLU A 389 2.15 7.60 -31.23
C GLU A 389 2.22 8.81 -30.29
N MET A 390 1.07 9.47 -30.10
CA MET A 390 0.90 10.63 -29.22
C MET A 390 0.82 10.21 -27.74
N CYS A 391 1.89 9.58 -27.25
CA CYS A 391 1.94 8.95 -25.94
C CYS A 391 1.62 9.91 -24.78
N GLY A 392 1.95 11.20 -24.89
CA GLY A 392 1.65 12.18 -23.84
C GLY A 392 0.16 12.38 -23.62
N THR A 393 -0.62 12.47 -24.70
CA THR A 393 -2.09 12.58 -24.60
C THR A 393 -2.72 11.30 -24.02
N LEU A 394 -2.21 10.13 -24.41
CA LEU A 394 -2.66 8.84 -23.88
C LEU A 394 -2.34 8.73 -22.38
N ALA A 395 -1.14 9.12 -21.97
CA ALA A 395 -0.74 9.14 -20.56
C ALA A 395 -1.60 10.11 -19.74
N ALA A 396 -1.87 11.30 -20.25
CA ALA A 396 -2.74 12.28 -19.60
C ALA A 396 -4.16 11.74 -19.36
N GLN A 397 -4.75 11.08 -20.36
CA GLN A 397 -6.06 10.42 -20.24
C GLN A 397 -6.04 9.24 -19.28
N SER A 398 -4.98 8.42 -19.34
CA SER A 398 -4.81 7.25 -18.48
C SER A 398 -4.60 7.61 -17.00
N ILE A 399 -4.11 8.82 -16.71
CA ILE A 399 -4.00 9.33 -15.33
C ILE A 399 -5.31 9.98 -14.86
N GLY A 400 -5.95 10.77 -15.72
CA GLY A 400 -7.11 11.55 -15.30
C GLY A 400 -8.43 10.78 -15.31
N GLU A 401 -8.60 9.74 -16.13
CA GLU A 401 -9.78 8.86 -16.06
C GLU A 401 -9.89 8.16 -14.69
N PRO A 402 -8.85 7.49 -14.16
CA PRO A 402 -8.92 6.89 -12.82
C PRO A 402 -9.13 7.93 -11.73
N ALA A 403 -8.61 9.15 -11.89
CA ALA A 403 -8.86 10.23 -10.94
C ALA A 403 -10.35 10.57 -10.83
N THR A 404 -11.12 10.46 -11.93
CA THR A 404 -12.60 10.59 -11.91
C THR A 404 -13.31 9.44 -11.21
N GLN A 405 -12.68 8.28 -11.03
CA GLN A 405 -13.22 7.16 -10.26
C GLN A 405 -12.81 7.20 -8.78
N MET A 406 -11.58 7.66 -8.48
CA MET A 406 -11.07 7.80 -7.10
C MET A 406 -11.93 8.73 -6.23
N THR A 407 -12.58 9.71 -6.86
CA THR A 407 -13.57 10.61 -6.26
C THR A 407 -14.73 9.87 -5.60
N LEU A 408 -15.21 8.82 -6.26
CA LEU A 408 -16.39 8.05 -5.87
C LEU A 408 -16.06 7.00 -4.80
N ASN A 409 -14.85 6.43 -4.84
CA ASN A 409 -14.45 5.30 -3.99
C ASN A 409 -13.95 5.67 -2.58
N THR A 410 -13.74 6.96 -2.28
CA THR A 410 -13.20 7.40 -0.97
C THR A 410 -14.14 7.04 0.21
N PHE A 411 -15.45 6.93 -0.04
CA PHE A 411 -16.44 6.64 1.01
C PHE A 411 -16.43 5.19 1.51
N HIS A 412 -15.96 4.23 0.72
CA HIS A 412 -15.95 2.82 1.14
C HIS A 412 -14.84 2.51 2.17
N TYR A 413 -13.83 3.37 2.30
CA TYR A 413 -12.73 3.25 3.25
C TYR A 413 -12.82 4.19 4.46
N ALA A 414 -13.92 4.94 4.60
CA ALA A 414 -14.09 6.01 5.58
C ALA A 414 -14.11 5.58 7.08
N GLY A 415 -13.91 4.29 7.39
CA GLY A 415 -13.93 3.75 8.76
C GLY A 415 -12.57 3.30 9.32
N VAL A 416 -11.45 3.55 8.62
CA VAL A 416 -10.10 3.28 9.14
C VAL A 416 -9.44 4.60 9.51
N SER A 417 -9.76 5.08 10.72
CA SER A 417 -9.40 6.38 11.30
C SER A 417 -7.88 6.70 11.38
N SER A 418 -6.99 5.78 11.02
CA SER A 418 -5.54 5.97 11.18
C SER A 418 -4.75 6.38 9.92
N LYS A 419 -5.37 6.50 8.73
CA LYS A 419 -4.67 6.95 7.50
C LYS A 419 -5.45 7.95 6.64
N ASN A 420 -5.19 9.23 6.91
CA ASN A 420 -5.26 10.44 6.08
C ASN A 420 -6.45 10.68 5.14
N VAL A 421 -7.28 11.64 5.55
CA VAL A 421 -8.39 12.32 4.84
C VAL A 421 -7.97 13.04 3.53
N THR A 422 -6.68 13.07 3.18
CA THR A 422 -6.18 13.71 1.95
C THR A 422 -6.07 12.79 0.74
N LEU A 423 -6.32 11.49 0.88
CA LEU A 423 -6.22 10.51 -0.20
C LEU A 423 -7.23 10.82 -1.34
N GLY A 424 -6.80 10.66 -2.60
CA GLY A 424 -7.62 10.89 -3.80
C GLY A 424 -7.32 12.20 -4.52
N VAL A 425 -8.36 12.84 -5.06
CA VAL A 425 -8.23 14.05 -5.89
C VAL A 425 -7.56 15.23 -5.19
N PRO A 426 -7.82 15.53 -3.90
CA PRO A 426 -7.10 16.59 -3.20
C PRO A 426 -5.59 16.37 -3.19
N ARG A 427 -5.12 15.14 -2.99
CA ARG A 427 -3.69 14.80 -3.06
C ARG A 427 -3.15 14.94 -4.48
N LEU A 428 -3.88 14.46 -5.49
CA LEU A 428 -3.48 14.60 -6.88
C LEU A 428 -3.30 16.08 -7.26
N LYS A 429 -4.20 16.95 -6.79
CA LYS A 429 -4.12 18.40 -6.97
C LYS A 429 -2.90 19.01 -6.29
N GLU A 430 -2.57 18.60 -5.06
CA GLU A 430 -1.35 19.03 -4.37
C GLU A 430 -0.08 18.66 -5.13
N ILE A 431 -0.02 17.43 -5.66
CA ILE A 431 1.14 16.91 -6.42
C ILE A 431 1.30 17.68 -7.73
N ILE A 432 0.24 17.80 -8.53
CA ILE A 432 0.28 18.49 -9.83
C ILE A 432 0.62 19.97 -9.67
N ASN A 433 0.19 20.60 -8.57
CA ASN A 433 0.49 22.02 -8.30
C ASN A 433 1.83 22.24 -7.61
N VAL A 434 2.53 21.19 -7.19
CA VAL A 434 3.75 21.28 -6.37
C VAL A 434 3.51 22.23 -5.19
N ALA A 435 2.44 21.97 -4.44
CA ALA A 435 2.02 22.85 -3.35
C ALA A 435 3.10 22.95 -2.26
N THR A 436 3.45 24.18 -1.87
CA THR A 436 4.43 24.44 -0.80
C THR A 436 3.95 23.97 0.57
N ASN A 437 2.67 24.21 0.86
CA ASN A 437 2.01 23.80 2.10
C ASN A 437 1.07 22.63 1.82
N VAL A 438 1.58 21.40 1.98
CA VAL A 438 0.77 20.17 1.91
C VAL A 438 -0.08 20.00 3.17
N LYS A 439 -1.32 19.51 3.04
CA LYS A 439 -2.24 19.40 4.18
C LYS A 439 -1.81 18.36 5.22
N THR A 440 -1.22 17.25 4.78
CA THR A 440 -0.79 16.15 5.64
C THR A 440 0.65 15.74 5.33
N PRO A 441 1.65 16.53 5.74
CA PRO A 441 3.04 16.12 5.62
C PRO A 441 3.28 14.89 6.49
N SER A 442 3.90 13.86 5.91
CA SER A 442 4.23 12.62 6.61
C SER A 442 5.64 12.16 6.23
N LEU A 443 6.39 11.67 7.21
CA LEU A 443 7.73 11.12 7.02
C LEU A 443 7.78 9.72 7.63
N SER A 444 8.18 8.73 6.82
CA SER A 444 8.46 7.38 7.30
C SER A 444 9.95 7.28 7.64
N VAL A 445 10.26 7.07 8.92
CA VAL A 445 11.63 6.90 9.41
C VAL A 445 11.87 5.42 9.67
N TYR A 446 12.85 4.85 8.96
CA TYR A 446 13.29 3.47 9.18
C TYR A 446 14.42 3.44 10.20
N LEU A 447 14.37 2.44 11.10
CA LEU A 447 15.40 2.26 12.12
C LEU A 447 16.58 1.47 11.57
N GLU A 448 17.76 1.69 12.15
CA GLU A 448 18.95 0.91 11.82
C GLU A 448 18.80 -0.57 12.22
N PRO A 449 19.50 -1.51 11.54
CA PRO A 449 19.32 -2.94 11.75
C PRO A 449 19.53 -3.42 13.20
N GLY A 450 20.32 -2.71 14.00
CA GLY A 450 20.55 -3.02 15.42
C GLY A 450 19.40 -2.59 16.34
N LEU A 451 18.58 -1.62 15.92
CA LEU A 451 17.49 -1.03 16.72
C LEU A 451 16.11 -1.51 16.28
N GLN A 452 15.98 -2.05 15.06
CA GLN A 452 14.69 -2.36 14.42
C GLN A 452 13.83 -3.39 15.15
N PHE A 453 14.45 -4.35 15.87
CA PHE A 453 13.73 -5.47 16.48
C PHE A 453 13.38 -5.26 17.96
N ASP A 454 13.92 -4.22 18.60
CA ASP A 454 13.65 -3.93 20.01
C ASP A 454 12.68 -2.75 20.14
N ALA A 455 11.49 -3.03 20.68
CA ALA A 455 10.46 -2.03 20.92
C ALA A 455 10.90 -0.92 21.90
N ASN A 456 11.76 -1.23 22.87
CA ASN A 456 12.24 -0.24 23.84
C ASN A 456 13.21 0.75 23.17
N LEU A 457 14.13 0.25 22.36
CA LEU A 457 15.07 1.08 21.61
C LEU A 457 14.35 1.91 20.54
N ALA A 458 13.39 1.32 19.84
CA ALA A 458 12.52 2.05 18.92
C ALA A 458 11.76 3.19 19.62
N LYS A 459 11.29 2.95 20.85
CA LYS A 459 10.61 3.97 21.65
C LYS A 459 11.55 5.10 22.09
N ASN A 460 12.82 4.81 22.36
CA ASN A 460 13.81 5.85 22.66
C ASN A 460 14.01 6.78 21.45
N VAL A 461 14.20 6.21 20.25
CA VAL A 461 14.30 7.01 19.00
C VAL A 461 13.02 7.80 18.76
N GLN A 462 11.84 7.20 18.99
CA GLN A 462 10.57 7.90 18.89
C GLN A 462 10.49 9.10 19.84
N GLN A 463 11.00 8.98 21.06
CA GLN A 463 11.02 10.07 22.04
C GLN A 463 11.97 11.18 21.64
N GLU A 464 13.16 10.85 21.11
CA GLU A 464 14.14 11.84 20.64
C GLU A 464 13.62 12.65 19.45
N LEU A 465 12.88 12.02 18.53
CA LEU A 465 12.29 12.70 17.38
C LEU A 465 11.02 13.50 17.73
N ALA A 466 10.37 13.18 18.84
CA ALA A 466 9.11 13.83 19.22
C ALA A 466 9.34 15.28 19.65
N TYR A 467 8.86 16.22 18.85
CA TYR A 467 8.88 17.64 19.19
C TYR A 467 8.11 17.88 20.49
N THR A 468 8.85 18.20 21.54
CA THR A 468 8.32 18.43 22.89
C THR A 468 8.68 19.86 23.28
N THR A 469 7.67 20.65 23.66
CA THR A 469 7.87 22.03 24.12
C THR A 469 7.61 22.11 25.61
N LEU A 470 8.14 23.14 26.28
CA LEU A 470 7.84 23.36 27.70
C LEU A 470 6.33 23.41 27.95
N ARG A 471 5.57 24.05 27.06
CA ARG A 471 4.09 24.09 27.07
C ARG A 471 3.43 22.72 27.15
N THR A 472 4.02 21.69 26.53
CA THR A 472 3.42 20.34 26.54
C THR A 472 3.60 19.64 27.89
N VAL A 473 4.64 19.99 28.66
CA VAL A 473 4.98 19.35 29.94
C VAL A 473 4.47 20.14 31.15
N THR A 474 4.44 21.47 31.05
CA THR A 474 3.98 22.36 32.11
C THR A 474 2.47 22.27 32.33
N ALA A 475 2.06 22.03 33.57
CA ALA A 475 0.68 22.09 34.03
C ALA A 475 0.22 23.54 34.24
N ALA A 476 1.01 24.30 34.99
CA ALA A 476 0.74 25.69 35.33
C ALA A 476 2.02 26.53 35.40
N VAL A 477 1.86 27.83 35.18
CA VAL A 477 2.92 28.83 35.31
C VAL A 477 2.40 29.92 36.23
N GLU A 478 3.12 30.16 37.32
CA GLU A 478 2.75 31.16 38.32
C GLU A 478 3.87 32.17 38.50
N ILE A 479 3.51 33.42 38.78
CA ILE A 479 4.45 34.49 39.09
C ILE A 479 4.16 34.93 40.51
N TRP A 480 5.14 34.76 41.38
CA TRP A 480 5.09 35.11 42.78
C TRP A 480 6.05 36.27 43.05
N TYR A 481 5.70 37.09 44.02
CA TYR A 481 6.62 38.06 44.59
C TYR A 481 7.14 37.48 45.91
N ASP A 482 8.38 37.00 45.90
CA ASP A 482 9.05 36.38 47.03
C ASP A 482 10.31 37.19 47.37
N PRO A 483 10.27 38.06 48.40
CA PRO A 483 11.30 39.07 48.62
C PRO A 483 12.61 38.52 49.21
N ASP A 484 12.57 37.36 49.87
CA ASP A 484 13.75 36.72 50.46
C ASP A 484 14.00 35.37 49.78
N PRO A 485 15.05 35.22 48.96
CA PRO A 485 15.34 33.97 48.27
C PRO A 485 15.67 32.79 49.19
N THR A 486 16.06 33.03 50.45
CA THR A 486 16.44 31.96 51.40
C THR A 486 15.26 31.29 52.07
N SER A 487 14.12 31.95 52.07
CA SER A 487 12.84 31.42 52.55
C SER A 487 11.84 31.45 51.40
N THR A 488 10.64 30.92 51.60
CA THR A 488 9.59 31.12 50.59
C THR A 488 8.25 31.33 51.25
N ILE A 489 7.39 32.09 50.58
CA ILE A 489 6.00 32.31 50.98
C ILE A 489 5.14 31.07 50.64
N ILE A 490 5.64 30.17 49.79
CA ILE A 490 4.90 29.01 49.26
C ILE A 490 5.09 27.81 50.21
N GLU A 491 4.03 27.46 50.95
CA GLU A 491 4.04 26.36 51.93
C GLU A 491 4.44 25.00 51.32
N GLU A 492 4.08 24.74 50.06
CA GLU A 492 4.39 23.48 49.37
C GLU A 492 5.88 23.34 49.03
N ASP A 493 6.59 24.45 48.84
CA ASP A 493 7.97 24.49 48.36
C ASP A 493 8.98 24.80 49.49
N GLU A 494 8.50 25.14 50.70
CA GLU A 494 9.30 25.51 51.88
C GLU A 494 10.41 24.50 52.17
N VAL A 495 10.04 23.22 52.30
CA VAL A 495 11.00 22.13 52.56
C VAL A 495 12.05 22.00 51.46
N PHE A 496 11.68 22.26 50.20
CA PHE A 496 12.58 22.17 49.07
C PHE A 496 13.62 23.30 49.10
N VAL A 497 13.17 24.54 49.33
CA VAL A 497 14.03 25.73 49.41
C VAL A 497 14.98 25.63 50.61
N GLU A 498 14.46 25.29 51.80
CA GLU A 498 15.29 25.10 53.00
C GLU A 498 16.37 24.05 52.79
N SER A 499 16.03 22.92 52.16
CA SER A 499 16.98 21.85 51.89
C SER A 499 18.09 22.25 50.91
N PHE A 500 17.78 23.13 49.95
CA PHE A 500 18.75 23.63 48.98
C PHE A 500 19.75 24.58 49.64
N PHE A 501 19.27 25.50 50.49
CA PHE A 501 20.12 26.46 51.19
C PHE A 501 20.79 25.91 52.46
N ALA A 502 20.39 24.73 52.95
CA ALA A 502 21.07 24.05 54.06
C ALA A 502 22.48 23.55 53.69
N ILE A 503 22.78 23.40 52.39
CA ILE A 503 24.11 23.07 51.90
C ILE A 503 24.81 24.39 51.52
N PRO A 504 25.84 24.84 52.25
CA PRO A 504 26.50 26.10 51.96
C PRO A 504 27.28 26.02 50.65
N ASP A 505 26.92 26.89 49.70
CA ASP A 505 27.59 27.07 48.41
C ASP A 505 28.07 28.53 48.32
N GLU A 506 29.40 28.72 48.39
CA GLU A 506 30.06 30.03 48.41
C GLU A 506 29.72 30.87 47.15
N GLU A 507 29.44 30.23 46.01
CA GLU A 507 29.05 30.94 44.80
C GLU A 507 27.62 31.48 44.85
N VAL A 508 26.70 30.75 45.47
CA VAL A 508 25.29 31.12 45.59
C VAL A 508 25.12 32.24 46.61
N GLU A 509 25.79 32.14 47.76
CA GLU A 509 25.78 33.17 48.81
C GLU A 509 26.32 34.52 48.29
N SER A 510 27.35 34.50 47.45
CA SER A 510 27.92 35.73 46.87
C SER A 510 26.97 36.47 45.92
N LYS A 511 26.05 35.76 45.27
CA LYS A 511 25.12 36.30 44.25
C LYS A 511 23.70 36.52 44.75
N LEU A 512 23.42 36.17 46.02
CA LEU A 512 22.08 36.17 46.58
C LEU A 512 21.40 37.55 46.51
N HIS A 513 22.16 38.62 46.77
CA HIS A 513 21.70 40.01 46.70
C HIS A 513 21.36 40.50 45.28
N LEU A 514 21.75 39.75 44.24
CA LEU A 514 21.49 40.09 42.84
C LEU A 514 20.24 39.39 42.30
N GLN A 515 19.61 38.50 43.09
CA GLN A 515 18.43 37.77 42.65
C GLN A 515 17.19 38.69 42.67
N SER A 516 16.33 38.48 41.67
CA SER A 516 15.06 39.21 41.56
C SER A 516 14.09 38.72 42.66
N PRO A 517 13.30 39.62 43.28
CA PRO A 517 12.24 39.23 44.20
C PRO A 517 11.01 38.66 43.45
N TRP A 518 11.03 38.63 42.12
CA TRP A 518 9.98 37.99 41.32
C TRP A 518 10.37 36.55 40.99
N LEU A 519 9.61 35.60 41.53
CA LEU A 519 9.77 34.16 41.32
C LEU A 519 8.83 33.68 40.20
N LEU A 520 9.37 32.93 39.25
CA LEU A 520 8.60 32.22 38.23
C LEU A 520 8.53 30.74 38.61
N ARG A 521 7.35 30.27 39.04
CA ARG A 521 7.12 28.87 39.42
C ARG A 521 6.53 28.11 38.23
N LEU A 522 7.13 26.96 37.91
CA LEU A 522 6.68 26.06 36.85
C LEU A 522 6.21 24.74 37.46
N GLU A 523 4.91 24.46 37.40
CA GLU A 523 4.37 23.16 37.82
C GLU A 523 4.41 22.19 36.64
N LEU A 524 5.01 21.02 36.80
CA LEU A 524 5.16 20.01 35.74
C LEU A 524 4.15 18.86 35.91
N ASP A 525 3.45 18.50 34.84
CA ASP A 525 2.47 17.39 34.85
C ASP A 525 3.19 16.03 34.83
N LYS A 526 3.11 15.30 35.96
CA LYS A 526 3.68 13.95 36.09
C LYS A 526 3.14 12.97 35.06
N ALA A 527 1.89 13.09 34.62
CA ALA A 527 1.30 12.20 33.62
C ALA A 527 1.90 12.41 32.22
N ARG A 528 2.39 13.63 31.92
CA ARG A 528 3.04 13.97 30.66
C ARG A 528 4.56 13.80 30.72
N SER A 529 5.13 13.86 31.92
CA SER A 529 6.57 13.72 32.19
C SER A 529 7.11 12.28 32.06
N TRP A 530 6.25 11.28 31.79
CA TRP A 530 6.66 9.88 31.56
C TRP A 530 7.60 9.67 30.35
N ARG A 531 7.85 10.70 29.55
CA ARG A 531 8.80 10.68 28.44
C ARG A 531 10.23 10.93 28.94
N SER A 532 10.82 10.02 29.75
CA SER A 532 12.28 9.97 30.07
C SER A 532 12.99 11.33 30.31
N LEU A 533 12.26 12.35 30.76
CA LEU A 533 12.71 13.74 30.83
C LEU A 533 13.03 14.02 32.28
N ASP A 534 14.32 14.06 32.58
CA ASP A 534 14.80 14.43 33.90
C ASP A 534 14.63 15.93 34.10
N THR A 535 14.17 16.35 35.29
CA THR A 535 14.03 17.76 35.67
C THR A 535 15.34 18.54 35.47
N VAL A 536 16.48 17.88 35.69
CA VAL A 536 17.83 18.44 35.45
C VAL A 536 18.02 18.83 33.99
N SER A 537 17.56 18.01 33.05
CA SER A 537 17.66 18.29 31.61
C SER A 537 16.82 19.50 31.21
N ILE A 538 15.62 19.65 31.80
CA ILE A 538 14.75 20.81 31.58
C ILE A 538 15.44 22.09 32.09
N VAL A 539 15.94 22.07 33.33
CA VAL A 539 16.62 23.23 33.95
C VAL A 539 17.87 23.62 33.15
N ARG A 540 18.65 22.66 32.65
CA ARG A 540 19.81 22.94 31.79
C ARG A 540 19.46 23.64 30.48
N ILE A 541 18.32 23.30 29.87
CA ILE A 541 17.85 23.97 28.65
C ILE A 541 17.38 25.39 28.97
N LEU A 542 16.66 25.57 30.08
CA LEU A 542 16.20 26.88 30.54
C LEU A 542 17.38 27.81 30.88
N ALA A 543 18.43 27.31 31.53
CA ALA A 543 19.60 28.11 31.87
C ALA A 543 20.46 28.55 30.66
N ARG A 544 20.19 28.01 29.46
CA ARG A 544 20.84 28.42 28.21
C ARG A 544 20.08 29.50 27.45
N LEU A 545 18.83 29.77 27.84
CA LEU A 545 18.01 30.88 27.34
C LEU A 545 18.30 32.13 28.16
#